data_AF-A0A8H3UFU6-F1
#
_entry.id   AF-A0A8H3UFU6-F1
#
_cell.length_a   1.000
_cell.length_b   1.000
_cell.length_c   1.000
_cell.angle_alpha   90.00
_cell.angle_beta   90.00
_cell.angle_gamma   90.00
#
_symmetry.space_group_name_H-M   'P 1'
#
loop_
_entity.id
_entity.type
_entity.pdbx_description
1 polymer ?
#
loop_
_entity_poly.entity_id
_entity_poly.type
_entity_poly.pdbx_seq_one_letter_code
_entity_poly.pdbx_strand_id
1 'polypeptide(L)'
;MSSMTPGPALRKSRSIARACDFCHGRGIRCESGETSSSCRNCTLYAELYTYNRHVKKRGIRPRNGQATGDSIKTTTDASLLTTPSITRPWQAEQIASRAVIMDLVDIYFQVVYPIFPFFHQPTTIHNVSRGEHQTSKSQFAVTMAMCALASARARDGAIINHQWDLSVFSKASSETFSWQPSQFCL
;
A
#
# COMPACT_ATOMS: atom_id res chain seq x y z
N MET A 1 65.78 14.71 19.90
CA MET A 1 65.33 14.01 18.68
C MET A 1 64.20 13.08 19.09
N SER A 2 62.94 13.49 18.88
CA SER A 2 61.78 12.61 19.04
C SER A 2 60.80 12.90 17.90
N SER A 3 60.70 11.94 16.99
CA SER A 3 59.93 11.96 15.75
C SER A 3 58.44 11.75 16.01
N MET A 4 57.59 12.67 15.54
CA MET A 4 56.13 12.47 15.47
C MET A 4 55.79 11.65 14.23
N THR A 5 55.28 10.43 14.43
CA THR A 5 54.75 9.57 13.36
C THR A 5 53.35 10.06 12.97
N PRO A 6 53.04 10.27 11.67
CA PRO A 6 51.69 10.63 11.25
C PRO A 6 50.76 9.41 11.35
N GLY A 7 49.64 9.56 12.07
CA GLY A 7 48.60 8.54 12.20
C GLY A 7 47.89 8.27 10.86
N PRO A 8 47.34 7.06 10.65
CA PRO A 8 46.73 6.66 9.39
C PRO A 8 45.47 7.49 9.11
N ALA A 9 45.47 8.21 7.98
CA ALA A 9 44.31 8.92 7.48
C ALA A 9 43.13 7.94 7.33
N LEU A 10 42.07 8.14 8.13
CA LEU A 10 40.80 7.44 7.98
C LEU A 10 40.28 7.69 6.57
N ARG A 11 40.42 6.68 5.70
CA ARG A 11 39.88 6.73 4.34
C ARG A 11 38.38 6.93 4.46
N LYS A 12 37.91 8.13 4.11
CA LYS A 12 36.49 8.45 4.04
C LYS A 12 35.82 7.40 3.16
N SER A 13 34.97 6.57 3.77
CA SER A 13 34.28 5.49 3.08
C SER A 13 33.58 6.08 1.86
N ARG A 14 34.01 5.67 0.66
CA ARG A 14 33.38 6.13 -0.57
C ARG A 14 31.96 5.58 -0.53
N SER A 15 30.98 6.49 -0.51
CA SER A 15 29.56 6.14 -0.57
C SER A 15 29.31 5.31 -1.82
N ILE A 16 28.64 4.17 -1.65
CA ILE A 16 28.18 3.37 -2.77
C ILE A 16 27.16 4.19 -3.56
N ALA A 17 27.42 4.42 -4.85
CA ALA A 17 26.54 5.23 -5.71
C ALA A 17 25.23 4.49 -6.08
N ARG A 18 25.26 3.15 -6.05
CA ARG A 18 24.12 2.29 -6.40
C ARG A 18 24.01 1.14 -5.41
N ALA A 19 22.86 0.98 -4.77
CA ALA A 19 22.62 -0.17 -3.88
C ALA A 19 22.65 -1.51 -4.64
N CYS A 20 23.18 -2.56 -4.01
CA CYS A 20 23.11 -3.93 -4.50
C CYS A 20 21.66 -4.45 -4.54
N ASP A 21 21.45 -5.60 -5.17
CA ASP A 21 20.13 -6.18 -5.35
C ASP A 21 19.44 -6.45 -4.01
N PHE A 22 20.17 -7.05 -3.07
CA PHE A 22 19.73 -7.36 -1.72
C PHE A 22 19.25 -6.12 -0.94
N CYS A 23 20.10 -5.11 -0.81
CA CYS A 23 19.80 -3.90 -0.05
C CYS A 23 18.63 -3.12 -0.65
N HIS A 24 18.55 -3.03 -1.99
CA HIS A 24 17.42 -2.36 -2.62
C HIS A 24 16.14 -3.19 -2.55
N GLY A 25 16.19 -4.53 -2.61
CA GLY A 25 15.01 -5.38 -2.42
C GLY A 25 14.38 -5.19 -1.03
N ARG A 26 15.22 -4.95 -0.01
CA ARG A 26 14.79 -4.67 1.37
C ARG A 26 14.57 -3.20 1.70
N GLY A 27 14.83 -2.28 0.77
CA GLY A 27 14.69 -0.83 1.00
C GLY A 27 15.67 -0.28 2.06
N ILE A 28 16.81 -0.94 2.28
CA ILE A 28 17.84 -0.53 3.26
C ILE A 28 19.04 0.12 2.56
N ARG A 29 19.79 0.95 3.30
CA ARG A 29 20.99 1.62 2.78
C ARG A 29 22.10 0.59 2.49
N CYS A 30 22.75 0.72 1.34
CA CYS A 30 23.89 -0.13 0.96
C CYS A 30 25.20 0.56 1.36
N GLU A 31 25.99 -0.07 2.22
CA GLU A 31 27.24 0.47 2.76
C GLU A 31 28.45 -0.36 2.34
N SER A 32 29.56 0.30 1.98
CA SER A 32 30.81 -0.35 1.57
C SER A 32 31.31 -1.29 2.66
N GLY A 33 31.53 -2.57 2.33
CA GLY A 33 32.15 -3.53 3.24
C GLY A 33 33.66 -3.38 3.28
N GLU A 34 34.31 -4.10 4.20
CA GLU A 34 35.78 -4.13 4.31
C GLU A 34 36.43 -4.79 3.09
N THR A 35 35.73 -5.74 2.46
CA THR A 35 36.17 -6.39 1.23
C THR A 35 35.45 -5.80 0.03
N SER A 36 36.17 -5.56 -1.07
CA SER A 36 35.56 -5.05 -2.32
C SER A 36 34.50 -5.97 -2.92
N SER A 37 34.38 -7.21 -2.45
CA SER A 37 33.47 -8.24 -2.96
C SER A 37 32.13 -8.30 -2.24
N SER A 38 31.89 -7.52 -1.18
CA SER A 38 30.59 -7.49 -0.49
C SER A 38 30.31 -6.15 0.19
N CYS A 39 29.03 -5.79 0.32
CA CYS A 39 28.60 -4.65 1.15
C CYS A 39 28.36 -5.12 2.60
N ARG A 40 28.45 -4.19 3.56
CA ARG A 40 28.31 -4.48 5.00
C ARG A 40 27.07 -5.31 5.33
N ASN A 41 25.93 -4.98 4.71
CA ASN A 41 24.69 -5.72 4.93
C ASN A 41 24.74 -7.12 4.31
N CYS A 42 25.22 -7.29 3.08
CA CYS A 42 25.33 -8.62 2.48
C CYS A 42 26.24 -9.54 3.30
N THR A 43 27.32 -9.02 3.88
CA THR A 43 28.17 -9.78 4.81
C THR A 43 27.42 -10.17 6.08
N LEU A 44 26.67 -9.24 6.70
CA LEU A 44 25.92 -9.50 7.93
C LEU A 44 24.80 -10.52 7.76
N TYR A 45 24.11 -10.49 6.62
CA TYR A 45 23.02 -11.41 6.32
C TYR A 45 23.50 -12.70 5.62
N ALA A 46 24.82 -12.86 5.41
CA ALA A 46 25.43 -13.99 4.71
C ALA A 46 24.80 -14.25 3.33
N GLU A 47 24.49 -13.17 2.61
CA GLU A 47 23.74 -13.19 1.36
C GLU A 47 24.58 -12.72 0.20
N LEU A 48 24.24 -13.20 -1.01
CA LEU A 48 25.05 -12.94 -2.19
C LEU A 48 25.04 -11.44 -2.55
N TYR A 49 26.24 -10.89 -2.73
CA TYR A 49 26.42 -9.51 -3.16
C TYR A 49 26.37 -9.41 -4.69
N THR A 50 25.21 -9.04 -5.24
CA THR A 50 24.98 -8.98 -6.70
C THR A 50 24.39 -7.65 -7.19
N TYR A 51 24.52 -7.41 -8.49
CA TYR A 51 23.99 -6.25 -9.23
C TYR A 51 23.19 -6.66 -10.50
N ASN A 52 22.56 -7.82 -10.47
CA ASN A 52 21.86 -8.46 -11.59
C ASN A 52 20.46 -7.90 -11.85
N ARG A 53 19.99 -6.88 -11.13
CA ARG A 53 18.69 -6.27 -11.43
C ARG A 53 18.65 -5.67 -12.84
N HIS A 54 17.76 -6.22 -13.67
CA HIS A 54 17.36 -5.63 -14.93
C HIS A 54 16.63 -4.29 -14.68
N VAL A 55 17.05 -3.24 -15.36
CA VAL A 55 16.37 -1.94 -15.29
C VAL A 55 15.05 -2.06 -16.05
N LYS A 56 13.94 -2.23 -15.33
CA LYS A 56 12.61 -2.05 -15.93
C LYS A 56 12.52 -0.60 -16.40
N LYS A 57 12.41 -0.38 -17.72
CA LYS A 57 12.06 0.95 -18.25
C LYS A 57 10.75 1.34 -17.58
N ARG A 58 10.75 2.40 -16.77
CA ARG A 58 9.51 2.99 -16.26
C ARG A 58 8.66 3.32 -17.47
N GLY A 59 7.43 2.82 -17.49
CA GLY A 59 6.48 3.12 -18.57
C GLY A 59 6.41 4.63 -18.76
N ILE A 60 6.33 5.05 -20.03
CA ILE A 60 6.06 6.45 -20.38
C ILE A 60 4.75 6.81 -19.67
N ARG A 61 4.78 7.83 -18.80
CA ARG A 61 3.52 8.36 -18.24
C ARG A 61 2.67 8.81 -19.43
N PRO A 62 1.44 8.32 -19.61
CA PRO A 62 0.59 8.82 -20.67
C PRO A 62 0.32 10.30 -20.40
N ARG A 63 0.82 11.15 -21.29
CA ARG A 63 0.49 12.56 -21.37
C ARG A 63 -0.86 12.64 -22.08
N ASN A 64 -1.87 13.18 -21.40
CA ASN A 64 -3.17 13.49 -22.02
C ASN A 64 -2.96 14.38 -23.25
N GLY A 65 -3.55 14.02 -24.40
CA GLY A 65 -3.72 14.91 -25.56
C GLY A 65 -3.58 14.26 -26.94
N GLN A 66 -4.72 13.82 -27.50
CA GLN A 66 -5.13 13.78 -28.93
C GLN A 66 -4.15 13.45 -30.09
N ALA A 67 -4.35 12.23 -30.62
CA ALA A 67 -4.63 11.83 -32.02
C ALA A 67 -3.85 12.42 -33.22
N THR A 68 -3.25 11.52 -34.02
CA THR A 68 -3.47 11.34 -35.49
C THR A 68 -3.00 9.94 -35.92
N GLY A 69 -3.73 9.29 -36.85
CA GLY A 69 -3.42 7.99 -37.49
C GLY A 69 -2.08 7.99 -38.25
N ASP A 70 -1.55 6.87 -38.76
CA ASP A 70 -2.19 5.76 -39.47
C ASP A 70 -1.32 4.48 -39.49
N SER A 71 -2.01 3.31 -39.50
CA SER A 71 -1.80 2.04 -40.24
C SER A 71 -0.39 1.37 -40.26
N ILE A 72 -0.20 0.06 -40.06
CA ILE A 72 -0.75 -1.05 -40.86
C ILE A 72 -0.75 -2.39 -40.07
N LYS A 73 -1.95 -2.97 -40.00
CA LYS A 73 -2.41 -4.36 -40.23
C LYS A 73 -1.47 -5.54 -39.93
N THR A 74 -1.93 -6.43 -39.05
CA THR A 74 -1.81 -7.87 -39.26
C THR A 74 -3.14 -8.54 -38.95
N THR A 75 -3.76 -9.03 -40.01
CA THR A 75 -4.97 -9.85 -40.06
C THR A 75 -4.75 -11.18 -39.35
N THR A 76 -5.59 -11.49 -38.37
CA THR A 76 -6.01 -12.88 -38.10
C THR A 76 -7.44 -12.85 -37.59
N ASP A 77 -8.31 -13.46 -38.37
CA ASP A 77 -9.73 -13.67 -38.07
C ASP A 77 -9.90 -14.50 -36.80
N ALA A 78 -10.65 -13.96 -35.84
CA ALA A 78 -11.42 -14.71 -34.85
C ALA A 78 -12.49 -13.77 -34.25
N SER A 79 -13.46 -13.37 -35.06
CA SER A 79 -14.79 -13.08 -34.51
C SER A 79 -15.36 -14.39 -33.99
N LEU A 80 -15.63 -14.45 -32.70
CA LEU A 80 -16.96 -14.66 -32.12
C LEU A 80 -16.79 -14.68 -30.58
N LEU A 81 -17.62 -13.88 -29.90
CA LEU A 81 -17.68 -13.59 -28.44
C LEU A 81 -16.94 -12.34 -27.95
N THR A 82 -17.11 -11.21 -28.66
CA THR A 82 -16.92 -9.87 -28.04
C THR A 82 -18.21 -9.48 -27.34
N THR A 83 -18.32 -9.85 -26.07
CA THR A 83 -19.37 -9.33 -25.18
C THR A 83 -19.10 -7.83 -24.98
N PRO A 84 -20.06 -6.91 -25.25
CA PRO A 84 -19.88 -5.50 -24.92
C PRO A 84 -19.82 -5.36 -23.40
N SER A 85 -18.62 -5.19 -22.85
CA SER A 85 -18.42 -4.87 -21.45
C SER A 85 -18.89 -3.43 -21.21
N ILE A 86 -20.17 -3.29 -20.90
CA ILE A 86 -20.76 -2.06 -20.38
C ILE A 86 -19.96 -1.71 -19.11
N THR A 87 -19.05 -0.74 -19.23
CA THR A 87 -18.32 -0.17 -18.09
C THR A 87 -19.30 0.69 -17.32
N ARG A 88 -20.11 0.05 -16.46
CA ARG A 88 -21.00 0.79 -15.56
C ARG A 88 -20.14 1.67 -14.65
N PRO A 89 -20.50 2.95 -14.45
CA PRO A 89 -19.82 3.78 -13.47
C PRO A 89 -19.94 3.11 -12.10
N TRP A 90 -18.81 2.99 -11.39
CA TRP A 90 -18.81 2.40 -10.06
C TRP A 90 -19.69 3.25 -9.14
N GLN A 91 -20.62 2.60 -8.44
CA GLN A 91 -21.46 3.21 -7.44
C GLN A 91 -21.24 2.49 -6.11
N ALA A 92 -21.06 3.26 -5.05
CA ALA A 92 -20.92 2.72 -3.70
C ALA A 92 -22.29 2.21 -3.21
N GLU A 93 -22.32 0.99 -2.70
CA GLU A 93 -23.47 0.47 -1.99
C GLU A 93 -23.58 1.13 -0.60
N GLN A 94 -24.78 1.54 -0.21
CA GLN A 94 -25.02 2.18 1.09
C GLN A 94 -25.14 1.10 2.17
N ILE A 95 -23.99 0.60 2.63
CA ILE A 95 -23.91 -0.51 3.61
C ILE A 95 -24.33 -0.06 5.03
N ALA A 96 -24.02 1.19 5.40
CA ALA A 96 -24.30 1.74 6.72
C ALA A 96 -24.43 3.27 6.65
N SER A 97 -25.00 3.88 7.69
CA SER A 97 -25.07 5.34 7.78
C SER A 97 -23.68 5.95 7.95
N ARG A 98 -23.50 7.17 7.45
CA ARG A 98 -22.26 7.94 7.58
C ARG A 98 -21.80 8.08 9.03
N ALA A 99 -22.73 8.20 9.98
CA ALA A 99 -22.43 8.27 11.41
C ALA A 99 -21.76 6.97 11.90
N VAL A 100 -22.36 5.81 11.59
CA VAL A 100 -21.80 4.50 11.97
C VAL A 100 -20.42 4.27 11.36
N ILE A 101 -20.21 4.69 10.11
CA ILE A 101 -18.89 4.59 9.46
C ILE A 101 -17.85 5.44 10.20
N MET A 102 -18.19 6.67 10.60
CA MET A 102 -17.28 7.53 11.34
C MET A 102 -16.95 6.94 12.72
N ASP A 103 -17.95 6.44 13.43
CA ASP A 103 -17.76 5.82 14.75
C ASP A 103 -16.84 4.58 14.65
N LEU A 104 -17.04 3.73 13.64
CA LEU A 104 -16.18 2.56 13.40
C LEU A 104 -14.76 2.95 13.00
N VAL A 105 -14.58 4.03 12.25
CA VAL A 105 -13.25 4.56 11.91
C VAL A 105 -12.54 5.08 13.16
N ASP A 106 -13.25 5.75 14.07
CA ASP A 106 -12.68 6.18 15.35
C ASP A 106 -12.30 4.98 16.23
N ILE A 107 -13.16 3.96 16.29
CA ILE A 107 -12.86 2.69 17.00
C ILE A 107 -11.64 2.00 16.38
N TYR A 108 -11.47 2.02 15.06
CA TYR A 108 -10.27 1.50 14.40
C TYR A 108 -9.00 2.17 14.94
N PHE A 109 -9.00 3.50 15.08
CA PHE A 109 -7.85 4.23 15.61
C PHE A 109 -7.62 3.99 17.11
N GLN A 110 -8.65 3.64 17.87
CA GLN A 110 -8.51 3.29 19.28
C GLN A 110 -7.98 1.86 19.49
N VAL A 111 -8.47 0.90 18.70
CA VAL A 111 -8.30 -0.54 19.01
C VAL A 111 -7.33 -1.25 18.06
N VAL A 112 -7.35 -0.90 16.77
CA VAL A 112 -6.56 -1.60 15.74
C VAL A 112 -5.23 -0.89 15.49
N TYR A 113 -5.25 0.44 15.48
CA TYR A 113 -4.07 1.26 15.18
C TYR A 113 -2.86 1.03 16.09
N PRO A 114 -3.01 0.79 17.42
CA PRO A 114 -1.87 0.46 18.28
C PRO A 114 -1.13 -0.83 17.87
N ILE A 115 -1.81 -1.76 17.20
CA ILE A 115 -1.24 -3.03 16.72
C ILE A 115 -0.73 -2.85 15.27
N PHE A 116 -1.50 -2.14 14.44
CA PHE A 116 -1.24 -2.00 13.01
C PHE A 116 -1.45 -0.54 12.53
N PRO A 117 -0.43 0.33 12.65
CA PRO A 117 -0.55 1.75 12.32
C PRO A 117 -0.38 2.02 10.82
N PHE A 118 -1.35 1.58 10.01
CA PHE A 118 -1.27 1.71 8.54
C PHE A 118 -1.69 3.09 8.00
N PHE A 119 -2.52 3.83 8.74
CA PHE A 119 -3.18 5.03 8.22
C PHE A 119 -2.79 6.29 8.99
N HIS A 120 -2.69 7.41 8.29
CA HIS A 120 -2.55 8.70 8.95
C HIS A 120 -3.91 9.18 9.45
N GLN A 121 -4.12 9.15 10.76
CA GLN A 121 -5.40 9.39 11.40
C GLN A 121 -6.16 10.63 10.92
N PRO A 122 -5.61 11.86 11.00
CA PRO A 122 -6.39 13.05 10.66
C PRO A 122 -6.73 13.11 9.16
N THR A 123 -5.88 12.58 8.27
CA THR A 123 -6.20 12.50 6.84
C THR A 123 -7.32 11.50 6.58
N THR A 124 -7.27 10.33 7.20
CA THR A 124 -8.32 9.31 7.03
C THR A 124 -9.67 9.82 7.53
N ILE A 125 -9.72 10.38 8.74
CA ILE A 125 -10.95 10.92 9.32
C ILE A 125 -11.50 12.04 8.43
N HIS A 126 -10.66 12.97 7.98
CA HIS A 126 -11.06 14.03 7.07
C HIS A 126 -11.67 13.49 5.77
N ASN A 127 -11.01 12.54 5.11
CA ASN A 127 -11.47 12.00 3.83
C ASN A 127 -12.79 11.22 4.00
N VAL A 128 -12.92 10.43 5.07
CA VAL A 128 -14.18 9.74 5.38
C VAL A 128 -15.28 10.77 5.66
N SER A 129 -15.01 11.83 6.43
CA SER A 129 -15.95 12.92 6.75
C SER A 129 -16.43 13.72 5.53
N ARG A 130 -15.64 13.76 4.45
CA ARG A 130 -16.04 14.34 3.16
C ARG A 130 -16.86 13.38 2.29
N GLY A 131 -16.95 12.11 2.67
CA GLY A 131 -17.68 11.10 1.92
C GLY A 131 -16.88 10.54 0.75
N GLU A 132 -15.56 10.69 0.75
CA GLU A 132 -14.70 10.23 -0.35
C GLU A 132 -14.80 8.71 -0.59
N HIS A 133 -15.14 7.95 0.46
CA HIS A 133 -15.45 6.53 0.38
C HIS A 133 -16.62 6.22 -0.57
N GLN A 134 -17.45 7.18 -0.96
CA GLN A 134 -18.54 6.98 -1.93
C GLN A 134 -18.16 7.33 -3.37
N THR A 135 -17.02 8.01 -3.58
CA THR A 135 -16.61 8.51 -4.90
C THR A 135 -15.58 7.60 -5.58
N SER A 136 -14.74 6.92 -4.78
CA SER A 136 -13.69 6.03 -5.30
C SER A 136 -13.80 4.62 -4.74
N LYS A 137 -13.71 3.62 -5.63
CA LYS A 137 -13.69 2.20 -5.27
C LYS A 137 -12.59 1.84 -4.28
N SER A 138 -11.39 2.43 -4.42
CA SER A 138 -10.27 2.14 -3.52
C SER A 138 -10.51 2.71 -2.12
N GLN A 139 -11.06 3.92 -2.03
CA GLN A 139 -11.38 4.56 -0.75
C GLN A 139 -12.54 3.86 -0.07
N PHE A 140 -13.55 3.40 -0.82
CA PHE A 140 -14.61 2.55 -0.32
C PHE A 140 -14.08 1.27 0.30
N ALA A 141 -13.28 0.52 -0.46
CA ALA A 141 -12.76 -0.77 -0.02
C ALA A 141 -11.93 -0.65 1.27
N VAL A 142 -11.07 0.37 1.35
CA VAL A 142 -10.26 0.64 2.54
C VAL A 142 -11.13 1.03 3.74
N THR A 143 -12.14 1.90 3.52
CA THR A 143 -13.04 2.34 4.59
C THR A 143 -13.89 1.19 5.13
N MET A 144 -14.43 0.34 4.24
CA MET A 144 -15.19 -0.84 4.64
C MET A 144 -14.30 -1.87 5.34
N ALA A 145 -13.05 -2.06 4.91
CA ALA A 145 -12.11 -2.93 5.61
C ALA A 145 -11.78 -2.43 7.04
N MET A 146 -11.58 -1.12 7.21
CA MET A 146 -11.42 -0.52 8.55
C MET A 146 -12.66 -0.76 9.42
N CYS A 147 -13.85 -0.54 8.86
CA CYS A 147 -15.11 -0.78 9.56
C CYS A 147 -15.29 -2.26 9.95
N ALA A 148 -14.97 -3.19 9.04
CA ALA A 148 -15.04 -4.63 9.31
C ALA A 148 -14.14 -5.05 10.48
N LEU A 149 -12.89 -4.54 10.50
CA LEU A 149 -11.91 -4.80 11.55
C LEU A 149 -12.35 -4.18 12.88
N ALA A 150 -12.82 -2.94 12.86
CA ALA A 150 -13.34 -2.26 14.04
C ALA A 150 -14.54 -3.03 14.62
N SER A 151 -15.52 -3.41 13.81
CA SER A 151 -16.67 -4.23 14.23
C SER A 151 -16.26 -5.60 14.77
N ALA A 152 -15.22 -6.22 14.22
CA ALA A 152 -14.73 -7.50 14.73
C ALA A 152 -14.17 -7.32 16.14
N ARG A 153 -13.28 -6.34 16.33
CA ARG A 153 -12.66 -6.09 17.64
C ARG A 153 -13.64 -5.52 18.67
N ALA A 154 -14.65 -4.79 18.21
CA ALA A 154 -15.75 -4.34 19.05
C ALA A 154 -16.51 -5.53 19.66
N ARG A 155 -16.81 -6.55 18.85
CA ARG A 155 -17.47 -7.79 19.31
C ARG A 155 -16.59 -8.62 20.24
N ASP A 156 -15.28 -8.61 20.01
CA ASP A 156 -14.30 -9.30 20.87
C ASP A 156 -14.13 -8.63 22.24
N GLY A 157 -14.83 -7.52 22.52
CA GLY A 157 -14.76 -6.80 23.79
C GLY A 157 -13.51 -5.93 23.94
N ALA A 158 -12.80 -5.63 22.84
CA ALA A 158 -11.57 -4.84 22.88
C ALA A 158 -11.80 -3.31 23.01
N ILE A 159 -13.06 -2.87 23.11
CA ILE A 159 -13.40 -1.46 23.34
C ILE A 159 -13.33 -1.18 24.85
N ILE A 160 -12.39 -0.31 25.24
CA ILE A 160 -12.18 0.08 26.65
C ILE A 160 -13.16 1.19 27.08
N ASN A 161 -13.72 1.94 26.13
CA ASN A 161 -14.60 3.09 26.39
C ASN A 161 -16.09 2.72 26.33
N HIS A 162 -16.84 2.97 27.40
CA HIS A 162 -18.29 2.75 27.50
C HIS A 162 -19.16 3.73 26.71
N GLN A 163 -18.57 4.68 25.97
CA GLN A 163 -19.32 5.72 25.26
C GLN A 163 -19.96 5.25 23.94
N TRP A 164 -19.58 4.07 23.45
CA TRP A 164 -20.06 3.53 22.19
C TRP A 164 -21.26 2.60 22.42
N ASP A 165 -22.39 2.86 21.77
CA ASP A 165 -23.55 1.97 21.84
C ASP A 165 -23.30 0.70 21.02
N LEU A 166 -22.80 -0.33 21.70
CA LEU A 166 -22.48 -1.64 21.12
C LEU A 166 -23.69 -2.32 20.46
N SER A 167 -24.92 -1.93 20.82
CA SER A 167 -26.14 -2.47 20.21
C SER A 167 -26.31 -2.01 18.76
N VAL A 168 -25.80 -0.83 18.40
CA VAL A 168 -25.81 -0.30 17.03
C VAL A 168 -24.80 -1.06 16.15
N PHE A 169 -23.62 -1.39 16.70
CA PHE A 169 -22.58 -2.14 16.00
C PHE A 169 -22.87 -3.64 15.91
N SER A 170 -23.68 -4.19 16.83
CA SER A 170 -24.19 -5.56 16.74
C SER A 170 -24.97 -5.83 15.45
N LYS A 171 -25.63 -4.81 14.89
CA LYS A 171 -26.36 -4.88 13.61
C LYS A 171 -25.43 -4.77 12.39
N ALA A 172 -24.29 -4.13 12.55
CA ALA A 172 -23.27 -3.96 11.52
C ALA A 172 -22.18 -5.03 11.69
N SER A 173 -22.56 -6.29 11.46
CA SER A 173 -21.64 -7.42 11.58
C SER A 173 -20.47 -7.24 10.61
N SER A 174 -19.29 -7.77 10.94
CA SER A 174 -18.11 -7.69 10.05
C SER A 174 -18.39 -8.27 8.65
N GLU A 175 -19.41 -9.11 8.54
CA GLU A 175 -19.90 -9.68 7.28
C GLU A 175 -20.60 -8.64 6.40
N THR A 176 -21.31 -7.67 6.99
CA THR A 176 -21.92 -6.54 6.27
C THR A 176 -20.86 -5.71 5.54
N PHE A 177 -19.64 -5.65 6.09
CA PHE A 177 -18.50 -4.96 5.50
C PHE A 177 -17.55 -5.89 4.75
N SER A 178 -17.76 -7.20 4.81
CA SER A 178 -17.01 -8.18 4.02
C SER A 178 -17.46 -8.04 2.57
N TRP A 179 -16.74 -7.22 1.82
CA TRP A 179 -17.00 -7.04 0.39
C TRP A 179 -16.71 -8.37 -0.32
N GLN A 180 -17.76 -9.14 -0.61
CA GLN A 180 -17.64 -10.40 -1.32
C GLN A 180 -17.20 -10.13 -2.76
N PRO A 181 -16.06 -10.69 -3.22
CA PRO A 181 -15.60 -10.55 -4.60
C PRO A 181 -16.53 -11.21 -5.62
N SER A 182 -17.46 -12.08 -5.17
CA SER A 182 -18.26 -12.95 -6.04
C SER A 182 -19.35 -12.25 -6.84
N GLN A 183 -19.68 -10.98 -6.58
CA GLN A 183 -20.58 -10.21 -7.46
C GLN A 183 -19.87 -9.47 -8.61
N PHE A 184 -18.55 -9.61 -8.73
CA PHE A 184 -17.79 -9.15 -9.89
C PHE A 184 -16.87 -10.26 -10.40
N CYS A 185 -17.47 -11.38 -10.81
CA CYS A 185 -16.89 -12.16 -11.90
C CYS A 185 -16.90 -11.27 -13.16
N LEU A 186 -15.72 -10.79 -13.54
CA LEU A 186 -15.40 -10.49 -14.94
C LEU A 186 -15.13 -11.80 -15.66
#